data_AF-A0A1V2M836-F1
#
_entry.id   AF-A0A1V2M836-F1
#
_cell.length_a   1.000
_cell.length_b   1.000
_cell.length_c   1.000
_cell.angle_alpha   90.00
_cell.angle_beta   90.00
_cell.angle_gamma   90.00
#
_symmetry.space_group_name_H-M   'P 1'
#
loop_
_entity.id
_entity.type
_entity.pdbx_description
1 polymer ?
#
loop_
_entity_poly.entity_id
_entity_poly.type
_entity_poly.pdbx_seq_one_letter_code
_entity_poly.pdbx_strand_id
1 'polypeptide(L)'
;MQKNVKWIKKTFIIFLLYFFCIFFAIQLFVIKGNSMQPTLQNQDLVIIDKIHYHIFNPKVGDIVGVKTEYNGEIVKRIVAVSGDTVIYKDGKIFINDKAIDNLNNQYIRDRGDIKYPFIVPENVYFILGDNINESMDSRYQRIGCIKKKDIIGKILYYK
;
A
#
# COMPACT_ATOMS: atom_id res chain seq x y z
N MET A 1 5.85 -37.06 37.61
CA MET A 1 4.72 -36.24 37.07
C MET A 1 5.00 -34.74 37.03
N GLN A 2 5.55 -34.09 38.07
CA GLN A 2 5.75 -32.62 38.10
C GLN A 2 6.71 -32.05 37.03
N LYS A 3 7.72 -32.82 36.59
CA LYS A 3 8.68 -32.38 35.54
C LYS A 3 7.97 -32.16 34.20
N ASN A 4 7.06 -33.04 33.81
CA ASN A 4 6.32 -32.94 32.55
C ASN A 4 5.39 -31.72 32.54
N VAL A 5 4.78 -31.38 33.68
CA VAL A 5 3.91 -30.19 33.83
C VAL A 5 4.70 -28.89 33.62
N LYS A 6 5.96 -28.80 34.09
CA LYS A 6 6.80 -27.61 33.88
C LYS A 6 7.17 -27.41 32.40
N TRP A 7 7.50 -28.50 31.69
CA TRP A 7 7.80 -28.44 30.26
C TRP A 7 6.59 -28.05 29.43
N ILE A 8 5.43 -28.65 29.71
CA ILE A 8 4.16 -28.32 29.03
C ILE A 8 3.82 -26.84 29.21
N LYS A 9 3.92 -26.30 30.44
CA LYS A 9 3.68 -24.88 30.71
C LYS A 9 4.63 -23.96 29.92
N LYS A 10 5.92 -24.30 29.85
CA LYS A 10 6.91 -23.49 29.12
C LYS A 10 6.63 -23.49 27.61
N THR A 11 6.36 -24.67 27.03
CA THR A 11 6.01 -24.80 25.61
C THR A 11 4.74 -24.03 25.29
N PHE A 12 3.73 -24.11 26.15
CA PHE A 12 2.48 -23.37 25.98
C PHE A 12 2.69 -21.85 25.99
N ILE A 13 3.51 -21.33 26.90
CA ILE A 13 3.84 -19.89 26.96
C ILE A 13 4.56 -19.43 25.69
N ILE A 14 5.54 -20.19 25.20
CA ILE A 14 6.26 -19.85 23.96
C ILE A 14 5.30 -19.85 22.77
N PHE A 15 4.43 -20.86 22.67
CA PHE A 15 3.42 -20.92 21.63
C PHE A 15 2.45 -19.73 21.70
N LEU A 16 1.99 -19.35 22.89
CA LEU A 16 1.10 -18.20 23.09
C LEU A 16 1.77 -16.89 22.67
N LEU A 17 3.03 -16.68 23.05
CA LEU A 17 3.82 -15.52 22.64
C LEU A 17 4.00 -15.47 21.13
N TYR A 18 4.36 -16.60 20.51
CA TYR A 18 4.51 -16.70 19.06
C TYR A 18 3.20 -16.41 18.33
N PHE A 19 2.09 -17.00 18.79
CA PHE A 19 0.75 -16.76 18.24
C PHE A 19 0.39 -15.27 18.32
N PHE A 20 0.63 -14.62 19.47
CA PHE A 20 0.36 -13.19 19.63
C PHE A 20 1.25 -12.36 18.71
N CYS A 21 2.56 -12.62 18.65
CA CYS A 21 3.46 -11.92 17.74
C CYS A 21 2.97 -11.99 16.29
N ILE A 22 2.58 -13.17 15.80
CA ILE A 22 2.05 -13.32 14.44
C ILE A 22 0.69 -12.64 14.28
N PHE A 23 -0.21 -12.82 15.24
CA PHE A 23 -1.56 -12.25 15.17
C PHE A 23 -1.54 -10.72 15.04
N PHE A 24 -0.58 -10.04 15.66
CA PHE A 24 -0.39 -8.60 15.50
C PHE A 24 0.47 -8.22 14.28
N ALA A 25 1.30 -9.14 13.78
CA ALA A 25 2.19 -8.90 12.65
C ALA A 25 1.46 -8.87 11.29
N ILE A 26 0.46 -9.73 11.13
CA ILE A 26 -0.23 -9.94 9.85
C ILE A 26 -1.72 -9.65 9.97
N GLN A 27 -2.32 -9.18 8.87
CA GLN A 27 -3.76 -8.99 8.76
C GLN A 27 -4.24 -9.56 7.42
N LEU A 28 -5.27 -10.41 7.46
CA LEU A 28 -5.98 -10.85 6.26
C LEU A 28 -6.96 -9.76 5.82
N PHE A 29 -6.93 -9.39 4.54
CA PHE A 29 -7.77 -8.33 3.99
C PHE A 29 -8.36 -8.76 2.65
N VAL A 30 -9.65 -8.49 2.45
CA VAL A 30 -10.36 -8.77 1.19
C VAL A 30 -10.42 -7.49 0.37
N ILE A 31 -9.87 -7.54 -0.84
CA ILE A 31 -9.89 -6.41 -1.77
C ILE A 31 -11.31 -6.11 -2.20
N LYS A 32 -11.71 -4.83 -2.07
CA LYS A 32 -13.01 -4.33 -2.50
C LYS A 32 -12.81 -3.30 -3.62
N GLY A 33 -13.46 -3.54 -4.74
CA GLY A 33 -13.42 -2.65 -5.91
C GLY A 33 -12.28 -2.95 -6.89
N ASN A 34 -12.17 -2.12 -7.92
CA ASN A 34 -11.39 -2.43 -9.12
C ASN A 34 -10.11 -1.59 -9.29
N SER A 35 -9.83 -0.67 -8.36
CA SER A 35 -8.74 0.32 -8.48
C SER A 35 -7.33 -0.27 -8.61
N MET A 36 -7.14 -1.55 -8.27
CA MET A 36 -5.86 -2.25 -8.34
C MET A 36 -5.81 -3.31 -9.45
N GLN A 37 -6.84 -3.40 -10.30
CA GLN A 37 -6.80 -4.29 -11.46
C GLN A 37 -5.72 -3.82 -12.47
N PRO A 38 -5.07 -4.74 -13.20
CA PRO A 38 -5.23 -6.20 -13.16
C PRO A 38 -4.37 -6.87 -12.09
N THR A 39 -3.67 -6.12 -11.24
CA THR A 39 -2.75 -6.69 -10.25
C THR A 39 -3.48 -7.39 -9.10
N LEU A 40 -4.53 -6.76 -8.57
CA LEU A 40 -5.43 -7.32 -7.57
C LEU A 40 -6.86 -7.21 -8.07
N GLN A 41 -7.61 -8.30 -7.98
CA GLN A 41 -9.01 -8.38 -8.36
C GLN A 41 -9.91 -8.15 -7.14
N ASN A 42 -11.13 -7.70 -7.41
CA ASN A 42 -12.16 -7.64 -6.40
C ASN A 42 -12.40 -9.05 -5.82
N GLN A 43 -12.51 -9.15 -4.50
CA GLN A 43 -12.57 -10.40 -3.72
C GLN A 43 -11.25 -11.14 -3.51
N ASP A 44 -10.12 -10.64 -4.01
CA ASP A 44 -8.82 -11.23 -3.66
C ASP A 44 -8.58 -11.14 -2.15
N LEU A 45 -8.16 -12.26 -1.56
CA LEU A 45 -7.69 -12.31 -0.18
C LEU A 45 -6.18 -12.06 -0.17
N VAL A 46 -5.77 -10.97 0.48
CA VAL A 46 -4.36 -10.59 0.60
C VAL A 46 -3.92 -10.56 2.06
N ILE A 47 -2.61 -10.67 2.27
CA ILE A 47 -2.00 -10.52 3.59
C ILE A 47 -1.37 -9.13 3.66
N ILE A 48 -1.64 -8.39 4.72
CA ILE A 48 -0.96 -7.14 5.06
C ILE A 48 0.14 -7.46 6.08
N ASP A 49 1.40 -7.28 5.68
CA ASP A 49 2.56 -7.29 6.58
C ASP A 49 2.68 -5.93 7.27
N LYS A 50 2.26 -5.88 8.54
CA LYS A 50 2.25 -4.66 9.36
C LYS A 50 3.63 -4.37 9.95
N ILE A 51 4.53 -5.35 9.99
CA ILE A 51 5.87 -5.20 10.56
C ILE A 51 6.84 -4.61 9.55
N HIS A 52 6.65 -4.89 8.26
CA HIS A 52 7.57 -4.48 7.19
C HIS A 52 8.08 -3.05 7.33
N TYR A 53 7.17 -2.09 7.53
CA TYR A 53 7.51 -0.67 7.56
C TYR A 53 7.92 -0.12 8.93
N HIS A 54 7.87 -0.94 9.98
CA HIS A 54 8.57 -0.65 11.23
C HIS A 54 10.07 -0.88 11.11
N ILE A 55 10.51 -1.77 10.20
CA ILE A 55 11.91 -2.13 9.99
C ILE A 55 12.47 -1.43 8.75
N PHE A 56 11.69 -1.37 7.67
CA PHE A 56 12.09 -0.82 6.38
C PHE A 56 11.30 0.46 6.04
N ASN A 57 11.79 1.21 5.06
CA ASN A 57 11.03 2.32 4.50
C ASN A 57 10.20 1.85 3.30
N PRO A 58 8.95 2.32 3.15
CA PRO A 58 8.19 2.14 1.93
C PRO A 58 8.96 2.65 0.72
N LYS A 59 8.89 1.92 -0.39
CA LYS A 59 9.61 2.21 -1.62
C LYS A 59 8.69 2.19 -2.84
N VAL A 60 9.16 2.81 -3.92
CA VAL A 60 8.50 2.77 -5.22
C VAL A 60 8.25 1.32 -5.64
N GLY A 61 7.04 1.06 -6.13
CA GLY A 61 6.57 -0.26 -6.55
C GLY A 61 5.85 -1.05 -5.47
N ASP A 62 5.98 -0.70 -4.19
CA ASP A 62 5.26 -1.38 -3.12
C ASP A 62 3.74 -1.16 -3.24
N ILE A 63 2.95 -2.23 -3.06
CA ILE A 63 1.51 -2.14 -2.86
C ILE A 63 1.26 -2.06 -1.36
N VAL A 64 0.51 -1.05 -0.93
CA VAL A 64 0.33 -0.73 0.49
C VAL A 64 -1.14 -0.59 0.84
N GLY A 65 -1.49 -1.09 2.03
CA GLY A 65 -2.73 -0.73 2.69
C GLY A 65 -2.55 0.62 3.38
N VAL A 66 -3.46 1.56 3.14
CA VAL A 66 -3.39 2.93 3.63
C VAL A 66 -4.69 3.28 4.33
N LYS A 67 -4.58 3.91 5.50
CA LYS A 67 -5.71 4.49 6.20
C LYS A 67 -5.90 5.93 5.72
N THR A 68 -7.09 6.23 5.19
CA THR A 68 -7.48 7.57 4.75
C THR A 68 -8.63 8.08 5.61
N GLU A 69 -8.72 9.40 5.78
CA GLU A 69 -9.79 10.03 6.56
C GLU A 69 -11.17 9.87 5.90
N TYR A 70 -11.21 9.81 4.56
CA TYR A 70 -12.46 9.83 3.79
C TYR A 70 -12.95 8.47 3.28
N ASN A 71 -12.04 7.52 3.02
CA ASN A 71 -12.39 6.23 2.39
C ASN A 71 -12.09 5.03 3.29
N GLY A 72 -11.69 5.25 4.55
CA GLY A 72 -11.22 4.17 5.42
C GLY A 72 -9.92 3.56 4.88
N GLU A 73 -9.85 2.23 4.89
CA GLU A 73 -8.68 1.48 4.42
C GLU A 73 -8.74 1.24 2.90
N ILE A 74 -7.76 1.74 2.16
CA ILE A 74 -7.62 1.56 0.72
C ILE A 74 -6.30 0.88 0.38
N VAL A 75 -6.24 0.22 -0.78
CA VAL A 75 -5.01 -0.37 -1.31
C VAL A 75 -4.58 0.38 -2.56
N LYS A 76 -3.31 0.79 -2.61
CA LYS A 76 -2.69 1.52 -3.72
C LYS A 76 -1.21 1.16 -3.85
N ARG A 77 -0.59 1.52 -4.98
CA ARG A 77 0.84 1.37 -5.23
C ARG A 77 1.57 2.68 -5.01
N ILE A 78 2.72 2.64 -4.33
CA ILE A 78 3.64 3.77 -4.25
C ILE A 78 4.34 3.93 -5.60
N VAL A 79 4.16 5.08 -6.24
CA VAL A 79 4.79 5.37 -7.54
C VAL A 79 5.86 6.43 -7.46
N ALA A 80 5.84 7.28 -6.43
CA ALA A 80 6.84 8.32 -6.22
C ALA A 80 7.06 8.59 -4.72
N VAL A 81 8.26 9.04 -4.39
CA VAL A 81 8.73 9.36 -3.04
C VAL A 81 9.16 10.83 -2.97
N SER A 82 9.52 11.30 -1.77
CA SER A 82 9.98 12.67 -1.55
C SER A 82 11.02 13.16 -2.55
N GLY A 83 10.78 14.36 -3.09
CA GLY A 83 11.64 15.00 -4.09
C GLY A 83 11.31 14.62 -5.54
N ASP A 84 10.56 13.54 -5.76
CA ASP A 84 10.15 13.17 -7.13
C ASP A 84 9.16 14.20 -7.71
N THR A 85 9.23 14.37 -9.03
CA THR A 85 8.30 15.21 -9.78
C THR A 85 7.33 14.34 -10.57
N VAL A 86 6.03 14.50 -10.28
CA VAL A 86 4.93 13.86 -11.00
C VAL A 86 4.46 14.79 -12.10
N ILE A 87 4.46 14.31 -13.34
CA ILE A 87 4.06 15.07 -14.52
C ILE A 87 2.91 14.34 -15.20
N TYR A 88 1.82 15.05 -15.48
CA TYR A 88 0.77 14.59 -16.38
C TYR A 88 0.96 15.23 -17.75
N LYS A 89 1.09 14.41 -18.80
CA LYS A 89 1.24 14.87 -20.19
C LYS A 89 0.60 13.85 -21.14
N ASP A 90 -0.23 14.34 -22.06
CA ASP A 90 -0.85 13.56 -23.15
C ASP A 90 -1.51 12.25 -22.68
N GLY A 91 -2.29 12.32 -21.59
CA GLY A 91 -2.99 11.14 -21.04
C GLY A 91 -2.09 10.15 -20.32
N LYS A 92 -0.86 10.53 -19.96
CA LYS A 92 0.10 9.69 -19.24
C LYS A 92 0.68 10.41 -18.03
N ILE A 93 1.13 9.63 -17.04
CA ILE A 93 1.88 10.13 -15.89
C ILE A 93 3.33 9.67 -15.98
N PHE A 94 4.23 10.60 -15.68
CA PHE A 94 5.66 10.41 -15.61
C PHE A 94 6.17 10.78 -14.22
N ILE A 95 7.15 10.04 -13.71
CA ILE A 95 7.88 10.33 -12.49
C ILE A 95 9.32 10.67 -12.89
N ASN A 96 9.77 11.90 -12.63
CA ASN A 96 11.08 12.39 -13.07
C ASN A 96 11.34 12.11 -14.56
N ASP A 97 10.37 12.46 -15.42
CA ASP A 97 10.35 12.25 -16.87
C ASP A 97 10.34 10.78 -17.34
N LYS A 98 10.24 9.81 -16.42
CA LYS A 98 10.13 8.38 -16.76
C LYS A 98 8.68 7.92 -16.66
N ALA A 99 8.24 7.20 -17.70
CA ALA A 99 6.91 6.61 -17.71
C ALA A 99 6.81 5.47 -16.68
N ILE A 100 5.60 5.24 -16.15
CA ILE A 100 5.34 4.24 -15.10
C ILE A 100 4.97 2.91 -15.76
N ASP A 101 5.80 1.87 -15.60
CA ASP A 101 5.65 0.57 -16.28
C ASP A 101 4.27 -0.07 -16.13
N ASN A 102 3.71 -0.10 -14.91
CA ASN A 102 2.37 -0.67 -14.65
C ASN A 102 1.21 0.13 -15.27
N LEU A 103 1.47 1.34 -15.77
CA LEU A 103 0.49 2.24 -16.37
C LEU A 103 0.74 2.55 -17.85
N ASN A 104 1.87 2.10 -18.43
CA ASN A 104 2.32 2.50 -19.77
C ASN A 104 1.30 2.22 -20.89
N ASN A 105 0.44 1.23 -20.72
CA ASN A 105 -0.58 0.82 -21.69
C ASN A 105 -1.95 1.47 -21.47
N GLN A 106 -2.08 2.36 -20.48
CA GLN A 106 -3.35 3.00 -20.13
C GLN A 106 -3.37 4.47 -20.55
N TYR A 107 -4.43 4.89 -21.22
CA TYR A 107 -4.74 6.30 -21.42
C TYR A 107 -5.54 6.82 -20.23
N ILE A 108 -4.99 7.82 -19.54
CA ILE A 108 -5.60 8.44 -18.37
C ILE A 108 -6.63 9.47 -18.84
N ARG A 109 -7.90 9.19 -18.55
CA ARG A 109 -9.03 10.06 -18.95
C ARG A 109 -9.24 11.20 -17.96
N ASP A 110 -8.99 10.93 -16.69
CA ASP A 110 -9.07 11.89 -15.60
C ASP A 110 -7.70 12.04 -14.93
N ARG A 111 -7.15 13.25 -14.98
CA ARG A 111 -5.86 13.58 -14.35
C ARG A 111 -5.96 13.88 -12.86
N GLY A 112 -7.17 13.91 -12.29
CA GLY A 112 -7.44 14.39 -10.94
C GLY A 112 -7.48 15.92 -10.82
N ASP A 113 -7.52 16.41 -9.58
CA ASP A 113 -7.74 17.82 -9.23
C ASP A 113 -6.49 18.53 -8.67
N ILE A 114 -5.34 17.85 -8.63
CA ILE A 114 -4.05 18.45 -8.29
C ILE A 114 -3.45 19.23 -9.47
N LYS A 115 -2.52 20.13 -9.15
CA LYS A 115 -1.72 20.86 -10.15
C LYS A 115 -0.50 20.05 -10.55
N TYR A 116 -0.19 20.03 -11.85
CA TYR A 116 1.01 19.43 -12.42
C TYR A 116 1.91 20.53 -13.02
N PRO A 117 3.25 20.37 -13.00
CA PRO A 117 3.99 19.30 -12.32
C PRO A 117 3.80 19.39 -10.80
N PHE A 118 3.76 18.22 -10.15
CA PHE A 118 3.60 18.10 -8.70
C PHE A 118 4.89 17.55 -8.09
N ILE A 119 5.51 18.30 -7.18
CA ILE A 119 6.70 17.85 -6.46
C ILE A 119 6.24 17.16 -5.17
N VAL A 120 6.64 15.90 -5.00
CA VAL A 120 6.29 15.12 -3.80
C VAL A 120 7.01 15.71 -2.58
N PRO A 121 6.28 16.16 -1.55
CA PRO A 121 6.90 16.73 -0.36
C PRO A 121 7.79 15.74 0.40
N GLU A 122 8.56 16.26 1.35
CA GLU A 122 9.37 15.43 2.24
C GLU A 122 8.52 14.51 3.12
N ASN A 123 9.04 13.31 3.38
CA ASN A 123 8.48 12.29 4.27
C ASN A 123 7.06 11.81 3.92
N VAL A 124 6.67 11.92 2.65
CA VAL A 124 5.39 11.43 2.12
C VAL A 124 5.56 10.66 0.82
N TYR A 125 4.53 9.87 0.49
CA TYR A 125 4.49 8.97 -0.65
C TYR A 125 3.33 9.35 -1.58
N PHE A 126 3.59 9.38 -2.88
CA PHE A 126 2.56 9.53 -3.89
C PHE A 126 2.09 8.15 -4.34
N ILE A 127 0.79 7.88 -4.19
CA ILE A 127 0.20 6.58 -4.47
C ILE A 127 -0.78 6.66 -5.65
N LEU A 128 -0.81 5.60 -6.47
CA LEU A 128 -1.74 5.43 -7.58
C LEU A 128 -2.38 4.04 -7.52
N GLY A 129 -3.58 3.92 -8.06
CA GLY A 129 -4.17 2.61 -8.36
C GLY A 129 -3.63 2.07 -9.69
N ASP A 130 -3.45 0.76 -9.78
CA ASP A 130 -3.02 0.11 -11.02
C ASP A 130 -4.10 0.20 -12.12
N ASN A 131 -5.38 0.29 -11.74
CA ASN A 131 -6.47 0.67 -12.63
C ASN A 131 -6.73 2.17 -12.49
N ILE A 132 -5.90 2.96 -13.15
CA ILE A 132 -5.82 4.40 -12.90
C ILE A 132 -7.13 5.15 -13.19
N ASN A 133 -7.93 4.69 -14.15
CA ASN A 133 -9.20 5.33 -14.47
C ASN A 133 -10.32 4.99 -13.46
N GLU A 134 -10.15 3.97 -12.62
CA GLU A 134 -11.09 3.52 -11.60
C GLU A 134 -10.55 3.73 -10.17
N SER A 135 -9.62 4.67 -10.03
CA SER A 135 -8.84 4.84 -8.80
C SER A 135 -8.97 6.25 -8.23
N MET A 136 -9.47 6.34 -6.99
CA MET A 136 -9.34 7.52 -6.13
C MET A 136 -8.03 7.41 -5.36
N ASP A 137 -7.04 8.21 -5.74
CA ASP A 137 -5.64 8.15 -5.28
C ASP A 137 -5.00 9.55 -5.16
N SER A 138 -3.67 9.66 -5.06
CA SER A 138 -2.96 10.93 -4.77
C SER A 138 -3.17 12.03 -5.82
N ARG A 139 -3.77 11.73 -6.98
CA ARG A 139 -4.19 12.74 -7.96
C ARG A 139 -5.37 13.59 -7.48
N TYR A 140 -6.05 13.17 -6.43
CA TYR A 140 -7.17 13.90 -5.82
C TYR A 140 -6.74 14.49 -4.49
N GLN A 141 -6.99 15.78 -4.27
CA GLN A 141 -6.65 16.54 -3.06
C GLN A 141 -7.22 15.88 -1.80
N ARG A 142 -8.40 15.26 -1.90
CA ARG A 142 -9.03 14.50 -0.81
C ARG A 142 -8.22 13.28 -0.33
N ILE A 143 -7.36 12.72 -1.17
CA ILE A 143 -6.45 11.63 -0.78
C ILE A 143 -5.07 12.21 -0.48
N GLY A 144 -4.54 13.03 -1.38
CA GLY A 144 -3.22 13.65 -1.25
C GLY A 144 -2.08 12.64 -1.16
N CYS A 145 -0.92 13.12 -0.70
CA CYS A 145 0.24 12.26 -0.42
C CYS A 145 0.09 11.61 0.97
N ILE A 146 0.65 10.41 1.10
CA ILE A 146 0.49 9.58 2.30
C ILE A 146 1.73 9.65 3.19
N LYS A 147 1.54 9.87 4.48
CA LYS A 147 2.65 9.80 5.45
C LYS A 147 2.92 8.34 5.81
N LYS A 148 4.17 8.02 6.16
CA LYS A 148 4.56 6.66 6.61
C LYS A 148 3.64 6.11 7.70
N LYS A 149 3.23 6.96 8.65
CA LYS A 149 2.35 6.59 9.77
C LYS A 149 0.93 6.17 9.36
N ASP A 150 0.48 6.56 8.17
CA ASP A 150 -0.86 6.28 7.65
C ASP A 150 -0.86 5.02 6.78
N ILE A 151 0.32 4.43 6.54
CA ILE A 151 0.49 3.13 5.89
C ILE A 151 0.29 2.03 6.95
N ILE A 152 -0.69 1.17 6.72
CA ILE A 152 -1.04 0.03 7.59
C ILE A 152 0.02 -1.07 7.48
N GLY A 153 0.50 -1.30 6.26
CA GLY A 153 1.49 -2.33 5.98
C GLY A 153 1.62 -2.63 4.49
N LYS A 154 2.54 -3.53 4.17
CA LYS A 154 2.81 -3.97 2.80
C LYS A 154 1.84 -5.08 2.41
N ILE A 155 1.23 -4.98 1.24
CA ILE A 155 0.39 -6.04 0.69
C ILE A 155 1.29 -7.14 0.12
N LEU A 156 1.14 -8.34 0.66
CA LEU A 156 1.66 -9.60 0.13
C LEU A 156 0.51 -10.34 -0.53
N TYR A 157 0.68 -10.64 -1.81
CA TYR A 157 -0.31 -11.33 -2.62
C TYR A 157 0.38 -12.43 -3.44
N TYR A 158 -0.38 -13.46 -3.75
CA TYR A 158 0.05 -14.59 -4.57
C TYR A 158 -0.86 -14.60 -5.79
N LYS A 159 -0.25 -14.69 -6.98
CA LYS A 159 -0.97 -14.87 -8.25
C LYS A 159 -1.14 -16.36 -8.53
#